data_AF-A0A6J2KLK6-F1
#
_entry.id   AF-A0A6J2KLK6-F1
#
_cell.length_a   1.000
_cell.length_b   1.000
_cell.length_c   1.000
_cell.angle_alpha   90.00
_cell.angle_beta   90.00
_cell.angle_gamma   90.00
#
_symmetry.space_group_name_H-M   'P 1'
#
loop_
_entity.id
_entity.type
_entity.pdbx_description
1 polymer ?
#
loop_
_entity_poly.entity_id
_entity_poly.type
_entity_poly.pdbx_seq_one_letter_code
_entity_poly.pdbx_strand_id
1 'polypeptide(L)'
;MASSYFTESEAPRDFRVSSTESDGQYTKCHLCYTVKRNFYCTDCIKEGNFVHSSMPYSDRYSEKLSKLLRLKMNRKHILDRCERLLAPKLKKDSLLTEAKQCRDKIDLLKLAINQRRSNVDEKKKELSELKTYNTELRLRLPRYQKRVASLGTHSEKQKLELQHKINLYNEQADSLAALRRSWIRQLTTYIFPVYMSYDTSDSIEDLEFIGEDLQEPVGRAQLHIVAPSISTDGDYSDITL
;
A
#
# COMPACT_ATOMS: atom_id res chain seq x y z
N MET A 1 62.69 13.96 -11.39
CA MET A 1 64.13 13.66 -11.45
C MET A 1 64.84 15.01 -11.51
N ALA A 2 65.50 15.56 -10.48
CA ALA A 2 66.27 14.95 -9.42
C ALA A 2 65.86 15.46 -8.02
N SER A 3 65.92 14.53 -7.07
CA SER A 3 65.72 14.74 -5.64
C SER A 3 66.99 15.33 -5.03
N SER A 4 66.84 16.32 -4.15
CA SER A 4 67.78 16.49 -3.04
C SER A 4 66.99 16.70 -1.76
N TYR A 5 66.95 15.63 -0.97
CA TYR A 5 66.57 15.66 0.42
C TYR A 5 67.71 16.36 1.17
N PHE A 6 67.43 17.52 1.75
CA PHE A 6 68.22 18.04 2.85
C PHE A 6 67.30 18.20 4.05
N THR A 7 67.45 17.26 4.97
CA THR A 7 67.08 17.39 6.37
C THR A 7 67.84 18.57 6.96
N GLU A 8 67.19 19.72 7.17
CA GLU A 8 67.78 20.86 7.88
C GLU A 8 66.93 21.19 9.11
N SER A 9 66.99 20.29 10.11
CA SER A 9 66.66 20.60 11.51
C SER A 9 67.92 20.68 12.37
N GLU A 10 69.05 20.99 11.75
CA GLU A 10 70.31 21.23 12.43
C GLU A 10 70.81 22.60 12.00
N ALA A 11 70.85 23.55 12.94
CA ALA A 11 71.50 24.83 12.69
C ALA A 11 72.95 24.54 12.26
N PRO A 12 73.49 25.21 11.22
CA PRO A 12 74.89 25.05 10.84
C PRO A 12 75.77 25.22 12.08
N ARG A 13 76.37 24.11 12.56
CA ARG A 13 77.11 24.09 13.84
C ARG A 13 78.45 24.82 13.75
N ASP A 14 78.91 25.10 12.53
CA ASP A 14 80.14 25.84 12.28
C ASP A 14 79.85 27.09 11.44
N PHE A 15 79.29 28.12 12.08
CA PHE A 15 79.75 29.44 11.69
C PHE A 15 81.23 29.49 12.08
N ARG A 16 82.12 29.55 11.09
CA ARG A 16 83.45 30.14 11.33
C ARG A 16 83.24 31.62 11.63
N VAL A 17 82.75 31.90 12.83
CA VAL A 17 82.97 33.19 13.47
C VAL A 17 84.47 33.26 13.57
N SER A 18 85.12 34.15 12.81
CA SER A 18 86.52 34.48 13.01
C SER A 18 86.67 35.03 14.43
N SER A 19 86.73 34.13 15.39
CA SER A 19 87.18 34.36 16.75
C SER A 19 88.69 34.27 16.68
N THR A 20 89.30 35.25 16.01
CA THR A 20 90.70 35.55 16.30
C THR A 20 90.71 36.16 17.69
N GLU A 21 90.99 35.31 18.67
CA GLU A 21 91.64 35.72 19.89
C GLU A 21 93.01 36.30 19.49
N SER A 22 93.00 37.58 19.15
CA SER A 22 94.19 38.39 18.91
C SER A 22 94.07 39.62 19.79
N ASP A 23 95.09 39.84 20.59
CA ASP A 23 95.29 41.00 21.48
C ASP A 23 94.67 42.29 20.95
N GLY A 24 93.78 42.88 21.75
CA GLY A 24 93.69 44.32 21.98
C GLY A 24 93.50 45.30 20.82
N GLN A 25 93.23 44.89 19.58
CA GLN A 25 92.97 45.86 18.50
C GLN A 25 91.54 46.37 18.58
N TYR A 26 91.32 47.30 19.50
CA TYR A 26 90.13 48.11 19.59
C TYR A 26 89.80 48.73 18.22
N THR A 27 88.74 48.24 17.56
CA THR A 27 88.26 48.79 16.29
C THR A 27 87.17 49.83 16.57
N LYS A 28 87.14 50.90 15.79
CA LYS A 28 86.08 51.91 15.90
C LYS A 28 84.83 51.37 15.22
N CYS A 29 83.69 51.41 15.91
CA CYS A 29 82.40 51.10 15.31
C CYS A 29 82.19 51.98 14.07
N HIS A 30 81.94 51.40 12.91
CA HIS A 30 81.77 52.18 11.68
C HIS A 30 80.49 53.03 11.63
N LEU A 31 79.60 52.88 12.61
CA LEU A 31 78.31 53.59 12.69
C LEU A 31 78.35 54.80 13.62
N CYS A 32 79.10 54.73 14.73
CA CYS A 32 79.18 55.78 15.74
C CYS A 32 80.62 56.11 16.18
N TYR A 33 81.61 55.50 15.54
CA TYR A 33 83.06 55.66 15.79
C TYR A 33 83.52 55.38 17.23
N THR A 34 82.64 54.81 18.06
CA THR A 34 82.99 54.39 19.42
C THR A 34 83.87 53.14 19.39
N VAL A 35 84.91 53.15 20.21
CA VAL A 35 85.96 52.13 20.24
C VAL A 35 85.46 50.84 20.93
N LYS A 36 85.46 49.70 20.23
CA LYS A 36 84.93 48.41 20.72
C LYS A 36 85.66 47.19 20.11
N ARG A 37 85.34 45.99 20.63
CA ARG A 37 85.88 44.70 20.16
C ARG A 37 85.15 44.13 18.92
N ASN A 38 83.90 44.54 18.69
CA ASN A 38 83.03 44.01 17.62
C ASN A 38 82.84 45.05 16.50
N PHE A 39 82.53 44.58 15.28
CA PHE A 39 82.32 45.40 14.07
C PHE A 39 81.30 46.55 14.26
N TYR A 40 80.22 46.29 15.01
CA TYR A 40 79.26 47.28 15.47
C TYR A 40 79.14 47.24 17.00
N CYS A 41 78.90 48.39 17.64
CA CYS A 41 78.64 48.42 19.07
C CYS A 41 77.23 47.89 19.39
N THR A 42 77.05 47.37 20.61
CA THR A 42 75.76 46.86 21.11
C THR A 42 74.64 47.88 21.01
N ASP A 43 74.97 49.16 21.20
CA ASP A 43 73.99 50.23 21.22
C ASP A 43 73.49 50.54 19.79
N CYS A 44 74.38 50.53 18.79
CA CYS A 44 73.99 50.64 17.39
C CYS A 44 73.18 49.43 16.90
N ILE A 45 73.42 48.24 17.44
CA ILE A 45 72.61 47.05 17.12
C ILE A 45 71.23 47.16 17.75
N LYS A 46 71.15 47.51 19.03
CA LYS A 46 69.87 47.68 19.76
C LYS A 46 69.02 48.79 19.16
N GLU A 47 69.64 49.89 18.77
CA GLU A 47 68.97 51.03 18.12
C GLU A 47 68.66 50.76 16.65
N GLY A 48 69.07 49.61 16.09
CA GLY A 48 68.81 49.27 14.70
C GLY A 48 69.55 50.15 13.68
N ASN A 49 70.65 50.77 14.08
CA ASN A 49 71.44 51.71 13.28
C ASN A 49 72.38 51.04 12.26
N PHE A 50 72.14 49.78 11.93
CA PHE A 50 72.93 49.02 10.98
C PHE A 50 72.19 48.86 9.65
N VAL A 51 72.97 48.57 8.61
CA VAL A 51 72.51 48.36 7.23
C VAL A 51 72.95 46.97 6.78
N HIS A 52 72.22 46.37 5.84
CA HIS A 52 72.59 45.08 5.26
C HIS A 52 73.94 45.20 4.51
N SER A 53 74.84 44.23 4.71
CA SER A 53 76.21 44.28 4.18
C SER A 53 76.28 44.38 2.65
N SER A 54 75.32 43.79 1.94
CA SER A 54 75.23 43.86 0.46
C SER A 54 74.60 45.15 -0.08
N MET A 55 74.11 46.05 0.79
CA MET A 55 73.35 47.23 0.38
C MET A 55 73.65 48.44 1.29
N PRO A 56 74.89 48.95 1.28
CA PRO A 56 75.38 49.96 2.24
C PRO A 56 74.66 51.31 2.16
N TYR A 57 73.98 51.61 1.05
CA TYR A 57 73.17 52.82 0.86
C TYR A 57 71.67 52.62 1.13
N SER A 58 71.26 51.47 1.68
CA SER A 58 69.86 51.20 2.02
C SER A 58 69.49 51.77 3.40
N ASP A 59 68.19 51.96 3.64
CA ASP A 59 67.66 52.37 4.94
C ASP A 59 68.22 51.52 6.09
N ARG A 60 68.41 52.16 7.25
CA ARG A 60 68.77 51.47 8.49
C ARG A 60 67.64 50.52 8.92
N TYR A 61 67.97 49.50 9.70
CA TYR A 61 66.96 48.56 10.21
C TYR A 61 65.83 49.27 10.96
N SER A 62 66.15 50.25 11.82
CA SER A 62 65.17 51.04 12.58
C SER A 62 64.20 51.82 11.67
N GLU A 63 64.70 52.37 10.57
CA GLU A 63 63.90 53.06 9.57
C GLU A 63 62.98 52.08 8.81
N LYS A 64 63.49 50.92 8.40
CA LYS A 64 62.68 49.85 7.77
C LYS A 64 61.58 49.35 8.68
N LEU A 65 61.90 49.10 9.95
CA LEU A 65 60.93 48.69 10.96
C LEU A 65 59.84 49.75 11.16
N SER A 66 60.24 51.03 11.25
CA SER A 66 59.31 52.16 11.36
C SER A 66 58.39 52.29 10.15
N LYS A 67 58.94 52.13 8.92
CA LYS A 67 58.16 52.10 7.68
C LYS A 67 57.17 50.92 7.69
N LEU A 68 57.60 49.73 8.10
CA LEU A 68 56.72 48.55 8.20
C LEU A 68 55.57 48.77 9.19
N LEU A 69 55.85 49.31 10.38
CA LEU A 69 54.81 49.59 11.39
C LEU A 69 53.79 50.60 10.87
N ARG A 70 54.26 51.66 10.19
CA ARG A 70 53.39 52.65 9.53
C ARG A 70 52.50 52.01 8.47
N LEU A 71 53.06 51.13 7.64
CA LEU A 71 52.29 50.40 6.62
C LEU A 71 51.23 49.48 7.25
N LYS A 72 51.57 48.76 8.33
CA LYS A 72 50.63 47.92 9.08
C LYS A 72 49.48 48.74 9.68
N MET A 73 49.81 49.88 10.31
CA MET A 73 48.82 50.79 10.87
C MET A 73 47.91 51.38 9.79
N ASN A 74 48.49 51.84 8.68
CA ASN A 74 47.72 52.36 7.55
C ASN A 74 46.80 51.29 6.95
N ARG A 75 47.30 50.06 6.77
CA ARG A 75 46.48 48.94 6.30
C ARG A 75 45.29 48.69 7.22
N LYS A 76 45.53 48.62 8.54
CA LYS A 76 44.45 48.44 9.53
C LYS A 76 43.43 49.59 9.45
N HIS A 77 43.90 50.83 9.43
CA HIS A 77 43.05 52.02 9.33
C HIS A 77 42.15 51.99 8.08
N ILE A 78 42.68 51.57 6.92
CA ILE A 78 41.90 51.42 5.69
C ILE A 78 40.86 50.31 5.84
N LEU A 79 41.22 49.14 6.40
CA LEU A 79 40.28 48.04 6.63
C LEU A 79 39.13 48.46 7.57
N ASP A 80 39.45 49.07 8.71
CA ASP A 80 38.45 49.54 9.68
C ASP A 80 37.52 50.60 9.05
N ARG A 81 38.04 51.45 8.15
CA ARG A 81 37.24 52.41 7.39
C ARG A 81 36.32 51.71 6.39
N CYS A 82 36.82 50.73 5.64
CA CYS A 82 36.01 49.93 4.71
C CYS A 82 34.89 49.21 5.44
N GLU A 83 35.19 48.53 6.54
CA GLU A 83 34.20 47.80 7.34
C GLU A 83 33.09 48.73 7.84
N ARG A 84 33.47 49.88 8.42
CA ARG A 84 32.50 50.88 8.90
C ARG A 84 31.61 51.44 7.79
N LEU A 85 32.12 51.60 6.57
CA LEU A 85 31.34 52.07 5.43
C LEU A 85 30.42 50.99 4.84
N LEU A 86 30.85 49.73 4.89
CA LEU A 86 30.10 48.59 4.34
C LEU A 86 29.06 48.03 5.31
N ALA A 87 29.32 48.06 6.62
CA ALA A 87 28.43 47.47 7.63
C ALA A 87 26.98 47.97 7.56
N PRO A 88 26.69 49.27 7.36
CA PRO A 88 25.31 49.74 7.22
C PRO A 88 24.61 49.21 5.96
N LYS A 89 25.35 49.05 4.86
CA LYS A 89 24.82 48.51 3.59
C LYS A 89 24.48 47.03 3.75
N LEU A 90 25.40 46.24 4.29
CA LEU A 90 25.19 44.82 4.58
C LEU A 90 24.01 44.60 5.53
N LYS A 91 23.91 45.41 6.59
CA LYS A 91 22.78 45.35 7.52
C LYS A 91 21.45 45.67 6.83
N LYS A 92 21.42 46.71 5.99
CA LYS A 92 20.23 47.07 5.21
C LYS A 92 19.83 45.93 4.28
N ASP A 93 20.77 45.34 3.56
CA ASP A 93 20.50 44.26 2.61
C ASP A 93 20.01 43.01 3.33
N SER A 94 20.60 42.64 4.48
CA SER A 94 20.10 41.56 5.34
C SER A 94 18.64 41.79 5.71
N LEU A 95 18.31 42.96 6.26
CA LEU A 95 16.95 43.29 6.67
C LEU A 95 15.96 43.29 5.50
N LEU A 96 16.36 43.74 4.31
CA LEU A 96 15.52 43.69 3.11
C LEU A 96 15.25 42.25 2.67
N THR A 97 16.26 41.39 2.70
CA THR A 97 16.11 39.98 2.35
C THR A 97 15.24 39.24 3.37
N GLU A 98 15.45 39.46 4.67
CA GLU A 98 14.61 38.91 5.74
C GLU A 98 13.16 39.38 5.62
N ALA A 99 12.93 40.67 5.42
CA ALA A 99 11.58 41.21 5.24
C ALA A 99 10.88 40.61 4.02
N LYS A 100 11.62 40.37 2.91
CA LYS A 100 11.09 39.68 1.73
C LYS A 100 10.73 38.23 2.06
N GLN A 101 11.65 37.48 2.68
CA GLN A 101 11.39 36.10 3.07
C GLN A 101 10.18 35.98 4.00
N CYS A 102 9.99 36.91 4.94
CA CYS A 102 8.83 36.94 5.82
C CYS A 102 7.53 37.19 5.03
N ARG A 103 7.52 38.11 4.07
CA ARG A 103 6.35 38.34 3.19
C ARG A 103 6.03 37.09 2.37
N ASP A 104 7.04 36.50 1.73
CA ASP A 104 6.87 35.29 0.90
C ASP A 104 6.31 34.13 1.74
N LYS A 105 6.78 33.95 2.99
CA LYS A 105 6.24 32.96 3.94
C LYS A 105 4.77 33.24 4.28
N ILE A 106 4.41 34.49 4.54
CA ILE A 106 3.02 34.87 4.83
C ILE A 106 2.12 34.55 3.63
N ASP A 107 2.56 34.85 2.42
CA ASP A 107 1.75 34.61 1.22
C ASP A 107 1.60 33.10 0.93
N LEU A 108 2.65 32.31 1.14
CA LEU A 108 2.56 30.84 1.10
C LEU A 108 1.56 30.30 2.14
N LEU A 109 1.60 30.82 3.37
CA LEU A 109 0.64 30.41 4.41
C LEU A 109 -0.80 30.78 4.04
N LYS A 110 -1.04 31.97 3.48
CA LYS A 110 -2.37 32.36 3.00
C LYS A 110 -2.88 31.43 1.90
N LEU A 111 -2.02 31.07 0.94
CA LEU A 111 -2.36 30.11 -0.11
C LEU A 111 -2.74 28.75 0.46
N ALA A 112 -1.93 28.23 1.40
CA ALA A 112 -2.22 26.96 2.07
C ALA A 112 -3.55 27.00 2.85
N ILE A 113 -3.82 28.09 3.56
CA ILE A 113 -5.10 28.29 4.27
C ILE A 113 -6.27 28.30 3.29
N ASN A 114 -6.16 29.04 2.18
CA ASN A 114 -7.23 29.13 1.19
C ASN A 114 -7.50 27.79 0.51
N GLN A 115 -6.45 27.05 0.13
CA GLN A 115 -6.58 25.70 -0.40
C GLN A 115 -7.26 24.77 0.61
N ARG A 116 -6.84 24.82 1.88
CA ARG A 116 -7.45 24.00 2.93
C ARG A 116 -8.92 24.33 3.15
N ARG A 117 -9.29 25.62 3.10
CA ARG A 117 -10.70 26.06 3.17
C ARG A 117 -11.51 25.53 2.00
N SER A 118 -11.01 25.66 0.77
CA SER A 118 -11.68 25.11 -0.44
C SER A 118 -11.95 23.61 -0.29
N ASN A 119 -10.94 22.83 0.11
CA ASN A 119 -11.09 21.39 0.30
C ASN A 119 -12.13 21.06 1.39
N VAL A 120 -12.16 21.82 2.49
CA VAL A 120 -13.16 21.64 3.54
C VAL A 120 -14.57 21.94 3.02
N ASP A 121 -14.73 22.99 2.22
CA ASP A 121 -16.04 23.37 1.68
C ASP A 121 -16.54 22.38 0.63
N GLU A 122 -15.64 21.83 -0.21
CA GLU A 122 -15.95 20.71 -1.12
C GLU A 122 -16.42 19.48 -0.33
N LYS A 123 -15.68 19.07 0.70
CA LYS A 123 -16.07 17.92 1.54
C LYS A 123 -17.36 18.15 2.32
N LYS A 124 -17.65 19.39 2.72
CA LYS A 124 -18.95 19.73 3.32
C LYS A 124 -20.09 19.58 2.31
N LYS A 125 -19.89 19.98 1.05
CA LYS A 125 -20.88 19.79 -0.02
C LYS A 125 -21.14 18.30 -0.26
N GLU A 126 -20.09 17.50 -0.47
CA GLU A 126 -20.21 16.04 -0.62
C GLU A 126 -20.95 15.41 0.57
N LEU A 127 -20.62 15.80 1.80
CA LEU A 127 -21.29 15.32 3.00
C LEU A 127 -22.78 15.71 3.02
N SER A 128 -23.12 16.92 2.58
CA SER A 128 -24.51 17.37 2.51
C SER A 128 -25.32 16.57 1.49
N GLU A 129 -24.75 16.28 0.32
CA GLU A 129 -25.37 15.47 -0.72
C GLU A 129 -25.56 14.02 -0.28
N LEU A 130 -24.56 13.44 0.39
CA LEU A 130 -24.68 12.10 0.96
C LEU A 130 -25.75 12.05 2.05
N LYS A 131 -25.84 13.08 2.90
CA LYS A 131 -26.88 13.17 3.92
C LYS A 131 -28.27 13.24 3.29
N THR A 132 -28.49 14.08 2.29
CA THR A 132 -29.80 14.19 1.62
C THR A 132 -30.16 12.87 0.94
N TYR A 133 -29.23 12.25 0.22
CA TYR A 133 -29.43 10.94 -0.39
C TYR A 133 -29.78 9.85 0.64
N ASN A 134 -29.05 9.79 1.76
CA ASN A 134 -29.32 8.82 2.82
C ASN A 134 -30.70 9.07 3.47
N THR A 135 -31.08 10.34 3.69
CA THR A 135 -32.43 10.67 4.20
C THR A 135 -33.52 10.23 3.24
N GLU A 136 -33.33 10.41 1.92
CA GLU A 136 -34.28 9.96 0.92
C GLU A 136 -34.42 8.43 0.91
N LEU A 137 -33.30 7.70 0.96
CA LEU A 137 -33.32 6.25 1.08
C LEU A 137 -34.05 5.78 2.35
N ARG A 138 -33.79 6.42 3.50
CA ARG A 138 -34.47 6.14 4.76
C ARG A 138 -35.98 6.38 4.67
N LEU A 139 -36.43 7.39 3.93
CA LEU A 139 -37.84 7.65 3.70
C LEU A 139 -38.49 6.64 2.74
N ARG A 140 -37.74 6.15 1.73
CA ARG A 140 -38.24 5.17 0.75
C ARG A 140 -38.25 3.74 1.31
N LEU A 141 -37.31 3.38 2.18
CA LEU A 141 -37.11 2.02 2.68
C LEU A 141 -38.39 1.38 3.29
N PRO A 142 -39.19 2.08 4.13
CA PRO A 142 -40.43 1.50 4.67
C PRO A 142 -41.46 1.16 3.59
N ARG A 143 -41.49 1.90 2.48
CA ARG A 143 -42.41 1.62 1.36
C ARG A 143 -42.04 0.31 0.67
N TYR A 144 -40.76 0.08 0.44
CA TYR A 144 -40.27 -1.19 -0.10
C TYR A 144 -40.51 -2.34 0.86
N GLN A 145 -40.25 -2.16 2.16
CA GLN A 145 -40.55 -3.17 3.18
C GLN A 145 -42.03 -3.55 3.18
N LYS A 146 -42.96 -2.57 3.14
CA LYS A 146 -44.40 -2.83 3.03
C LYS A 146 -44.75 -3.59 1.76
N ARG A 147 -44.17 -3.23 0.62
CA ARG A 147 -44.41 -3.90 -0.67
C ARG A 147 -43.92 -5.35 -0.65
N VAL A 148 -42.71 -5.60 -0.13
CA VAL A 148 -42.15 -6.94 0.00
C VAL A 148 -42.99 -7.79 0.95
N ALA A 149 -43.42 -7.24 2.09
CA ALA A 149 -44.30 -7.94 3.01
C ALA A 149 -45.65 -8.30 2.36
N SER A 150 -46.28 -7.36 1.63
CA SER A 150 -47.54 -7.61 0.93
C SER A 150 -47.40 -8.70 -0.15
N LEU A 151 -46.33 -8.65 -0.96
CA LEU A 151 -46.05 -9.70 -1.94
C LEU A 151 -45.79 -11.05 -1.27
N GLY A 152 -45.06 -11.07 -0.16
CA GLY A 152 -44.84 -12.28 0.64
C GLY A 152 -46.14 -12.89 1.13
N THR A 153 -47.03 -12.08 1.72
CA THR A 153 -48.36 -12.56 2.16
C THR A 153 -49.22 -13.09 1.01
N HIS A 154 -49.16 -12.44 -0.15
CA HIS A 154 -49.90 -12.89 -1.34
C HIS A 154 -49.35 -14.22 -1.87
N SER A 155 -48.04 -14.36 -1.95
CA SER A 155 -47.37 -15.58 -2.41
C SER A 155 -47.67 -16.76 -1.49
N GLU A 156 -47.63 -16.57 -0.17
CA GLU A 156 -47.99 -17.63 0.78
C GLU A 156 -49.46 -18.02 0.69
N LYS A 157 -50.37 -17.04 0.52
CA LYS A 157 -51.78 -17.32 0.30
C LYS A 157 -52.00 -18.15 -0.96
N GLN A 158 -51.40 -17.77 -2.09
CA GLN A 158 -51.51 -18.54 -3.33
C GLN A 158 -50.95 -19.96 -3.19
N LYS A 159 -49.82 -20.11 -2.50
CA LYS A 159 -49.21 -21.41 -2.22
C LYS A 159 -50.15 -22.31 -1.42
N LEU A 160 -50.77 -21.78 -0.37
CA LEU A 160 -51.76 -22.50 0.44
C LEU A 160 -53.00 -22.89 -0.38
N GLU A 161 -53.54 -21.97 -1.18
CA GLU A 161 -54.68 -22.26 -2.06
C GLU A 161 -54.37 -23.35 -3.09
N LEU A 162 -53.16 -23.30 -3.68
CA LEU A 162 -52.71 -24.32 -4.62
C LEU A 162 -52.56 -25.68 -3.92
N GLN A 163 -51.94 -25.72 -2.75
CA GLN A 163 -51.81 -26.95 -1.96
C GLN A 163 -53.18 -27.53 -1.60
N HIS A 164 -54.12 -26.69 -1.18
CA HIS A 164 -55.48 -27.14 -0.89
C HIS A 164 -56.17 -27.74 -2.11
N LYS A 165 -56.06 -27.09 -3.29
CA LYS A 165 -56.60 -27.65 -4.54
C LYS A 165 -55.95 -28.97 -4.91
N ILE A 166 -54.62 -29.08 -4.80
CA ILE A 166 -53.89 -30.33 -5.06
C ILE A 166 -54.42 -31.44 -4.15
N ASN A 167 -54.59 -31.17 -2.86
CA ASN A 167 -55.11 -32.14 -1.90
C ASN A 167 -56.52 -32.60 -2.26
N LEU A 168 -57.43 -31.67 -2.59
CA LEU A 168 -58.80 -32.00 -3.02
C LEU A 168 -58.81 -32.85 -4.29
N TYR A 169 -57.99 -32.51 -5.29
CA TYR A 169 -57.89 -33.31 -6.51
C TYR A 169 -57.34 -34.71 -6.24
N ASN A 170 -56.35 -34.85 -5.35
CA ASN A 170 -55.82 -36.14 -4.94
C ASN A 170 -56.88 -36.99 -4.23
N GLU A 171 -57.63 -36.41 -3.29
CA GLU A 171 -58.73 -37.10 -2.59
C GLU A 171 -59.81 -37.60 -3.58
N GLN A 172 -60.20 -36.75 -4.54
CA GLN A 172 -61.15 -37.13 -5.59
C GLN A 172 -60.60 -38.24 -6.48
N ALA A 173 -59.33 -38.13 -6.90
CA ALA A 173 -58.67 -39.15 -7.71
C ALA A 173 -58.61 -40.50 -6.96
N ASP A 174 -58.27 -40.49 -5.67
CA ASP A 174 -58.23 -41.67 -4.81
C ASP A 174 -59.61 -42.31 -4.64
N SER A 175 -60.66 -41.50 -4.43
CA SER A 175 -62.04 -41.99 -4.34
C SER A 175 -62.52 -42.64 -5.65
N LEU A 176 -62.23 -42.03 -6.80
CA LEU A 176 -62.52 -42.57 -8.12
C LEU A 176 -61.73 -43.86 -8.39
N ALA A 177 -60.46 -43.89 -8.01
CA ALA A 177 -59.63 -45.08 -8.12
C ALA A 177 -60.13 -46.21 -7.21
N ALA A 178 -60.64 -45.91 -6.01
CA ALA A 178 -61.27 -46.88 -5.13
C ALA A 178 -62.58 -47.42 -5.73
N LEU A 179 -63.43 -46.54 -6.29
CA LEU A 179 -64.67 -46.94 -6.95
C LEU A 179 -64.39 -47.83 -8.17
N ARG A 180 -63.47 -47.41 -9.05
CA ARG A 180 -63.02 -48.22 -10.19
C ARG A 180 -62.52 -49.59 -9.74
N ARG A 181 -61.67 -49.64 -8.69
CA ARG A 181 -61.20 -50.91 -8.12
C ARG A 181 -62.34 -51.76 -7.58
N SER A 182 -63.35 -51.18 -6.92
CA SER A 182 -64.52 -51.93 -6.44
C SER A 182 -65.37 -52.48 -7.58
N TRP A 183 -65.62 -51.69 -8.64
CA TRP A 183 -66.37 -52.14 -9.81
C TRP A 183 -65.63 -53.22 -10.58
N ILE A 184 -64.32 -53.05 -10.79
CA ILE A 184 -63.48 -54.11 -11.40
C ILE A 184 -63.59 -55.39 -10.58
N ARG A 185 -63.49 -55.32 -9.25
CA ARG A 185 -63.67 -56.49 -8.38
C ARG A 185 -65.05 -57.12 -8.51
N GLN A 186 -66.12 -56.33 -8.55
CA GLN A 186 -67.48 -56.84 -8.76
C GLN A 186 -67.62 -57.51 -10.13
N LEU A 187 -67.13 -56.88 -11.20
CA LEU A 187 -67.13 -57.45 -12.54
C LEU A 187 -66.34 -58.76 -12.58
N THR A 188 -65.14 -58.80 -12.02
CA THR A 188 -64.32 -60.02 -11.93
C THR A 188 -64.97 -61.09 -11.05
N THR A 189 -65.72 -60.73 -10.01
CA THR A 189 -66.31 -61.74 -9.11
C THR A 189 -67.59 -62.35 -9.70
N TYR A 190 -68.46 -61.51 -10.25
CA TYR A 190 -69.81 -61.91 -10.64
C TYR A 190 -69.96 -62.19 -12.12
N ILE A 191 -69.32 -61.41 -12.99
CA ILE A 191 -69.52 -61.49 -14.44
C ILE A 191 -68.39 -62.30 -15.08
N PHE A 192 -67.14 -61.97 -14.78
CA PHE A 192 -65.95 -62.54 -15.39
C PHE A 192 -65.05 -63.19 -14.34
N PRO A 193 -65.47 -64.30 -13.70
CA PRO A 193 -64.65 -65.02 -12.73
C PRO A 193 -63.36 -65.49 -13.40
N VAL A 194 -62.25 -64.92 -12.94
CA VAL A 194 -60.90 -65.27 -13.39
C VAL A 194 -60.38 -66.37 -12.48
N TYR A 195 -60.18 -67.55 -13.05
CA TYR A 195 -59.54 -68.67 -12.36
C TYR A 195 -58.08 -68.77 -12.80
N MET A 196 -57.19 -69.03 -11.85
CA MET A 196 -55.80 -69.41 -12.14
C MET A 196 -55.77 -70.91 -12.37
N SER A 197 -55.59 -71.31 -13.62
CA SER A 197 -55.18 -72.67 -13.96
C SER A 197 -53.67 -72.71 -14.15
N TYR A 198 -53.05 -73.75 -13.63
CA TYR A 198 -51.68 -74.13 -13.98
C TYR A 198 -51.80 -75.21 -15.06
N ASP A 199 -51.26 -74.96 -16.25
CA ASP A 199 -51.21 -76.00 -17.28
C ASP A 199 -50.21 -77.06 -16.85
N THR A 200 -50.67 -78.29 -16.64
CA THR A 200 -49.85 -79.50 -16.44
C THR A 200 -49.63 -80.26 -17.75
N SER A 201 -49.69 -79.59 -18.90
CA SER A 201 -49.75 -80.27 -20.19
C SER A 201 -48.82 -79.62 -21.22
N ASP A 202 -47.51 -79.62 -20.94
CA ASP A 202 -46.56 -79.91 -22.02
C ASP A 202 -46.57 -81.43 -22.19
N SER A 203 -47.04 -81.85 -23.36
CA SER A 203 -47.33 -83.23 -23.74
C SER A 203 -46.13 -84.18 -23.51
N ILE A 204 -46.35 -85.18 -22.66
CA ILE A 204 -45.63 -86.46 -22.67
C ILE A 204 -45.90 -87.15 -24.01
N GLU A 205 -45.15 -86.81 -25.05
CA GLU A 205 -44.88 -87.66 -26.23
C GLU A 205 -43.57 -87.16 -26.86
N ASP A 206 -42.44 -87.49 -26.22
CA ASP A 206 -41.14 -87.76 -26.86
C ASP A 206 -40.16 -88.21 -25.77
N LEU A 207 -40.40 -89.41 -25.25
CA LEU A 207 -39.40 -90.18 -24.51
C LEU A 207 -38.84 -91.25 -25.43
N GLU A 208 -37.90 -90.87 -26.30
CA GLU A 208 -36.94 -91.83 -26.86
C GLU A 208 -35.58 -91.17 -27.17
N PHE A 209 -34.88 -90.72 -26.12
CA PHE A 209 -33.43 -90.86 -26.10
C PHE A 209 -32.90 -90.92 -24.65
N ILE A 210 -32.06 -91.91 -24.41
CA ILE A 210 -31.45 -92.28 -23.13
C ILE A 210 -30.53 -91.15 -22.64
N GLY A 211 -30.68 -90.74 -21.37
CA GLY A 211 -29.64 -89.97 -20.65
C GLY A 211 -30.17 -89.06 -19.54
N GLU A 212 -29.90 -89.47 -18.29
CA GLU A 212 -29.88 -88.77 -16.99
C GLU A 212 -30.29 -87.28 -16.87
N ASP A 213 -31.11 -87.05 -15.83
CA ASP A 213 -31.28 -85.84 -14.99
C ASP A 213 -31.81 -84.53 -15.63
N LEU A 214 -33.13 -84.32 -15.54
CA LEU A 214 -33.77 -83.00 -15.74
C LEU A 214 -34.86 -82.73 -14.68
N GLN A 215 -34.59 -81.71 -13.85
CA GLN A 215 -35.54 -81.06 -12.96
C GLN A 215 -36.58 -80.27 -13.79
N GLU A 216 -37.87 -80.52 -13.58
CA GLU A 216 -38.99 -79.93 -14.33
C GLU A 216 -39.03 -78.38 -14.27
N PRO A 217 -39.41 -77.70 -15.38
CA PRO A 217 -39.59 -76.25 -15.43
C PRO A 217 -40.88 -75.81 -14.74
N VAL A 218 -40.78 -74.77 -13.91
CA VAL A 218 -41.93 -74.12 -13.25
C VAL A 218 -42.83 -73.48 -14.30
N GLY A 219 -44.02 -74.04 -14.52
CA GLY A 219 -45.03 -73.54 -15.45
C GLY A 219 -45.44 -72.08 -15.15
N ARG A 220 -45.61 -71.27 -16.21
CA ARG A 220 -46.10 -69.89 -16.11
C ARG A 220 -47.60 -69.89 -15.81
N ALA A 221 -48.00 -69.18 -14.74
CA ALA A 221 -49.42 -68.97 -14.46
C ALA A 221 -50.08 -68.14 -15.58
N GLN A 222 -51.13 -68.66 -16.21
CA GLN A 222 -51.90 -67.98 -17.24
C GLN A 222 -53.32 -67.69 -16.71
N LEU A 223 -53.79 -66.45 -16.90
CA LEU A 223 -55.11 -66.00 -16.44
C LEU A 223 -56.12 -66.21 -17.58
N HIS A 224 -57.18 -66.99 -17.34
CA HIS A 224 -58.26 -67.23 -18.29
C HIS A 224 -59.54 -66.50 -17.86
N ILE A 225 -60.15 -65.74 -18.78
CA ILE A 225 -61.44 -65.08 -18.58
C ILE A 225 -62.52 -66.03 -19.10
N VAL A 226 -63.44 -66.47 -18.23
CA VAL A 226 -64.55 -67.37 -18.59
C VAL A 226 -65.75 -66.56 -19.11
N ALA A 227 -66.60 -67.17 -19.93
CA ALA A 227 -67.82 -66.56 -20.46
C ALA A 227 -68.72 -66.04 -19.32
N PRO A 228 -69.44 -64.92 -19.53
CA PRO A 228 -70.25 -64.30 -18.50
C PRO A 228 -71.31 -65.25 -17.94
N SER A 229 -71.49 -65.22 -16.62
CA SER A 229 -72.52 -65.99 -15.89
C SER A 229 -73.96 -65.54 -16.17
N ILE A 230 -74.12 -64.47 -16.95
CA ILE A 230 -75.39 -63.82 -17.25
C ILE A 230 -75.72 -64.00 -18.72
N SER A 231 -76.93 -64.47 -19.00
CA SER A 231 -77.42 -64.73 -20.36
C SER A 231 -77.57 -63.42 -21.14
N THR A 232 -77.04 -63.36 -22.37
CA THR A 232 -77.04 -62.17 -23.23
C THR A 232 -78.41 -61.84 -23.84
N ASP A 233 -79.40 -62.72 -23.65
CA ASP A 233 -80.73 -62.61 -24.26
C ASP A 233 -81.76 -61.86 -23.40
N GLY A 234 -81.33 -61.31 -22.25
CA GLY A 234 -82.14 -60.38 -21.43
C GLY A 234 -83.21 -61.01 -20.55
N ASP A 235 -83.18 -62.33 -20.34
CA ASP A 235 -84.07 -63.04 -19.42
C ASP A 235 -83.33 -63.33 -18.10
N TYR A 236 -83.78 -62.69 -17.00
CA TYR A 236 -83.13 -62.71 -15.68
C TYR A 236 -83.94 -63.52 -14.65
N SER A 237 -84.67 -64.53 -15.10
CA SER A 237 -85.62 -65.29 -14.29
C SER A 237 -84.95 -66.20 -13.24
N ASP A 238 -83.65 -66.47 -13.35
CA ASP A 238 -82.93 -67.39 -12.44
C ASP A 238 -82.01 -66.72 -11.41
N ILE A 239 -81.94 -65.39 -11.35
CA ILE A 239 -81.13 -64.69 -10.33
C ILE A 239 -82.03 -64.37 -9.13
N THR A 240 -82.11 -65.33 -8.19
CA THR A 240 -82.63 -65.07 -6.84
C THR A 240 -81.49 -64.65 -5.91
N LEU A 241 -81.74 -63.60 -5.12
CA LEU A 241 -80.85 -62.94 -4.16
C LEU A 241 -80.18 -63.89 -3.15
#